data_AF-A0A8B9CB69-F1
#
_entry.id   AF-A0A8B9CB69-F1
#
_cell.length_a   1.000
_cell.length_b   1.000
_cell.length_c   1.000
_cell.angle_alpha   90.00
_cell.angle_beta   90.00
_cell.angle_gamma   90.00
#
_symmetry.space_group_name_H-M   'P 1'
#
loop_
_entity.id
_entity.type
_entity.pdbx_description
1 polymer ?
#
loop_
_entity_poly.entity_id
_entity_poly.type
_entity_poly.pdbx_seq_one_letter_code
_entity_poly.pdbx_strand_id
1 'polypeptide(L)'
;MTHQFPALSPEQKKALSDIAQRIVASGKGILAADESVGTMGNRLQRINVENTEENRRAFREILFSSDTSINQSIGGVILFHETLYQKDSSGKPFPAIIKEKGIVVGIKLDKGTATLAGTNGETTIEGLDGLSERCAQYKKDGVDFGKWRAVLRITSTTPSQLAIQENANALARYASICQQNGLVPIVEPEVLPDGDHDLQRCQYVTEKVLAAVYKALNDHHVYLEGTLLKPNMVTAGHACPKKYTPQDVAAATVTTLLRTVPAAVPGICFLSGGQSEEEASLNLNAMNQSSLPKPWKLTFSYGRALQASALAAWLGKSENKKAAQEAFRKRAQVQGLPLDAKRSCSLLSVSEESHTSLCHLGDVVTFLRFLLFLPFLVLHVHRGNYSSWRDRGLMQETAEVVTSHSWIIFFCNVNLHPWCVCLKKSTPLTVNQLVTIKQALTVSQN
;
A
#
# COMPACT_ATOMS: atom_id res chain seq x y z
N MET A 1 23.64 -23.88 19.69
CA MET A 1 23.55 -24.94 20.72
C MET A 1 23.61 -26.30 20.03
N THR A 2 24.36 -27.26 20.56
CA THR A 2 24.47 -28.63 20.02
C THR A 2 23.33 -29.55 20.47
N HIS A 3 22.46 -29.08 21.36
CA HIS A 3 21.28 -29.79 21.87
C HIS A 3 20.02 -28.95 21.61
N GLN A 4 18.94 -29.61 21.20
CA GLN A 4 17.67 -28.98 20.89
C GLN A 4 16.66 -29.24 22.01
N PHE A 5 16.16 -28.17 22.61
CA PHE A 5 14.95 -28.20 23.45
C PHE A 5 13.82 -27.58 22.63
N PRO A 6 12.80 -28.35 22.21
CA PRO A 6 11.74 -27.82 21.35
C PRO A 6 10.97 -26.69 22.05
N ALA A 7 10.98 -25.49 21.44
CA ALA A 7 10.21 -24.36 21.94
C ALA A 7 8.70 -24.53 21.75
N LEU A 8 8.27 -25.29 20.73
CA LEU A 8 6.86 -25.47 20.37
C LEU A 8 6.56 -26.94 20.06
N SER A 9 5.38 -27.41 20.47
CA SER A 9 4.83 -28.70 20.06
C SER A 9 4.44 -28.71 18.57
N PRO A 10 4.28 -29.89 17.94
CA PRO A 10 3.76 -29.99 16.58
C PRO A 10 2.39 -29.29 16.38
N GLU A 11 1.51 -29.37 17.37
CA GLU A 11 0.17 -28.75 17.34
C GLU A 11 0.26 -27.22 17.40
N GLN A 12 1.15 -26.69 18.25
CA GLN A 12 1.41 -25.25 18.32
C GLN A 12 1.99 -24.74 17.01
N LYS A 13 2.96 -25.46 16.42
CA LYS A 13 3.53 -25.14 15.09
C LYS A 13 2.46 -25.11 14.01
N LYS A 14 1.60 -26.13 13.96
CA LYS A 14 0.51 -26.21 12.99
C LYS A 14 -0.44 -25.02 13.13
N ALA A 15 -0.88 -24.72 14.36
CA ALA A 15 -1.80 -23.61 14.63
C ALA A 15 -1.22 -22.26 14.17
N LEU A 16 0.05 -21.99 14.48
CA LEU A 16 0.72 -20.75 14.06
C LEU A 16 0.89 -20.67 12.53
N SER A 17 1.28 -21.77 11.89
CA SER A 17 1.46 -21.80 10.44
C SER A 17 0.12 -21.62 9.71
N ASP A 18 -0.95 -22.27 10.17
CA ASP A 18 -2.29 -22.12 9.60
C ASP A 18 -2.80 -20.67 9.73
N ILE A 19 -2.56 -20.01 10.86
CA ILE A 19 -2.89 -18.58 11.04
C ILE A 19 -2.09 -17.72 10.04
N ALA A 20 -0.77 -17.91 9.98
CA ALA A 20 0.08 -17.11 9.10
C ALA A 20 -0.32 -17.24 7.63
N GLN A 21 -0.59 -18.47 7.16
CA GLN A 21 -1.04 -18.75 5.80
C GLN A 21 -2.42 -18.14 5.50
N ARG A 22 -3.36 -18.13 6.46
CA ARG A 22 -4.66 -17.47 6.28
C ARG A 22 -4.53 -15.96 6.09
N ILE A 23 -3.61 -15.32 6.81
CA ILE A 23 -3.37 -13.87 6.72
C ILE A 23 -2.87 -13.49 5.32
N VAL A 24 -1.96 -14.28 4.74
CA VAL A 24 -1.32 -14.02 3.44
C VAL A 24 -1.85 -14.90 2.29
N ALA A 25 -3.08 -15.39 2.44
CA ALA A 25 -3.74 -16.15 1.37
C ALA A 25 -3.73 -15.35 0.05
N SER A 26 -3.75 -16.04 -1.09
CA SER A 26 -3.64 -15.40 -2.40
C SER A 26 -4.64 -14.26 -2.57
N GLY A 27 -4.14 -13.09 -2.94
CA GLY A 27 -4.90 -11.85 -3.10
C GLY A 27 -5.24 -11.11 -1.80
N LYS A 28 -4.78 -11.59 -0.65
CA LYS A 28 -5.02 -10.95 0.65
C LYS A 28 -3.78 -10.27 1.20
N GLY A 29 -4.02 -9.16 1.90
CA GLY A 29 -3.04 -8.47 2.73
C GLY A 29 -3.63 -8.03 4.07
N ILE A 30 -3.03 -7.03 4.69
CA ILE A 30 -3.36 -6.60 6.05
C ILE A 30 -3.76 -5.13 6.05
N LEU A 31 -4.87 -4.82 6.70
CA LEU A 31 -5.20 -3.45 7.11
C LEU A 31 -4.49 -3.16 8.44
N ALA A 32 -3.53 -2.24 8.44
CA ALA A 32 -2.89 -1.75 9.65
C ALA A 32 -3.67 -0.56 10.22
N ALA A 33 -4.62 -0.83 11.12
CA ALA A 33 -5.48 0.15 11.80
C ALA A 33 -5.07 0.32 13.28
N ASP A 34 -3.78 0.15 13.56
CA ASP A 34 -3.17 0.13 14.88
C ASP A 34 -2.49 1.44 15.27
N GLU A 35 -2.93 2.55 14.68
CA GLU A 35 -2.45 3.87 15.05
C GLU A 35 -2.73 4.13 16.53
N SER A 36 -1.68 4.46 17.29
CA SER A 36 -1.82 4.96 18.66
C SER A 36 -2.69 6.21 18.70
N VAL A 37 -3.19 6.58 19.89
CA VAL A 37 -4.02 7.78 20.09
C VAL A 37 -3.36 9.04 19.48
N GLY A 38 -2.06 9.23 19.69
CA GLY A 38 -1.31 10.35 19.10
C GLY A 38 -1.19 10.26 17.58
N THR A 39 -0.89 9.06 17.04
CA THR A 39 -0.76 8.87 15.58
C THR A 39 -2.09 9.08 14.87
N MET A 40 -3.19 8.58 15.43
CA MET A 40 -4.52 8.81 14.88
C MET A 40 -4.93 10.28 15.03
N GLY A 41 -4.59 10.94 16.13
CA GLY A 41 -4.79 12.38 16.32
C GLY A 41 -4.16 13.21 15.20
N ASN A 42 -2.91 12.92 14.85
CA ASN A 42 -2.21 13.58 13.73
C ASN A 42 -2.92 13.36 12.38
N ARG A 43 -3.63 12.24 12.21
CA ARG A 43 -4.42 11.99 10.99
C ARG A 43 -5.75 12.75 11.00
N LEU A 44 -6.46 12.74 12.13
CA LEU A 44 -7.72 13.46 12.30
C LEU A 44 -7.53 14.98 12.14
N GLN A 45 -6.44 15.53 12.68
CA GLN A 45 -6.13 16.95 12.56
C GLN A 45 -6.00 17.40 11.09
N ARG A 46 -5.50 16.55 10.18
CA ARG A 46 -5.36 16.88 8.75
C ARG A 46 -6.70 17.07 8.04
N ILE A 47 -7.78 16.53 8.60
CA ILE A 47 -9.15 16.71 8.11
C ILE A 47 -9.98 17.59 9.05
N ASN A 48 -9.32 18.34 9.95
CA ASN A 48 -9.94 19.21 10.95
C ASN A 48 -10.95 18.50 11.86
N VAL A 49 -10.68 17.24 12.22
CA VAL A 49 -11.49 16.45 13.15
C VAL A 49 -10.76 16.37 14.50
N GLU A 50 -11.51 16.58 15.58
CA GLU A 50 -10.99 16.50 16.95
C GLU A 50 -10.58 15.06 17.32
N ASN A 51 -9.47 14.90 18.04
CA ASN A 51 -8.97 13.60 18.50
C ASN A 51 -9.69 13.09 19.76
N THR A 52 -10.98 12.80 19.65
CA THR A 52 -11.77 12.16 20.71
C THR A 52 -11.80 10.63 20.55
N GLU A 53 -12.06 9.92 21.64
CA GLU A 53 -12.26 8.46 21.58
C GLU A 53 -13.38 8.09 20.61
N GLU A 54 -14.50 8.83 20.62
CA GLU A 54 -15.63 8.59 19.74
C GLU A 54 -15.26 8.80 18.27
N ASN A 55 -14.52 9.86 17.91
CA ASN A 55 -14.09 10.06 16.52
C ASN A 55 -13.13 8.97 16.05
N ARG A 56 -12.25 8.50 16.93
CA ARG A 56 -11.40 7.34 16.66
C ARG A 56 -12.24 6.09 16.43
N ARG A 57 -13.18 5.79 17.33
CA ARG A 57 -14.11 4.66 17.24
C ARG A 57 -14.94 4.71 15.96
N ALA A 58 -15.54 5.86 15.63
CA ALA A 58 -16.35 6.08 14.45
C ALA A 58 -15.58 5.81 13.15
N PHE A 59 -14.34 6.30 13.03
CA PHE A 59 -13.53 6.01 11.85
C PHE A 59 -13.19 4.52 11.72
N ARG A 60 -12.90 3.84 12.82
CA ARG A 60 -12.64 2.38 12.79
C ARG A 60 -13.91 1.60 12.45
N GLU A 61 -15.06 2.02 12.97
CA GLU A 61 -16.35 1.45 12.57
C GLU A 61 -16.57 1.58 11.06
N ILE A 62 -16.28 2.73 10.45
CA ILE A 62 -16.41 2.93 8.99
C ILE A 62 -15.63 1.84 8.24
N LEU A 63 -14.36 1.62 8.61
CA LEU A 63 -13.51 0.60 7.98
C LEU A 63 -14.08 -0.81 8.19
N PHE A 64 -14.41 -1.19 9.42
CA PHE A 64 -14.78 -2.57 9.77
C PHE A 64 -16.22 -2.94 9.41
N SER A 65 -17.11 -1.96 9.32
CA SER A 65 -18.50 -2.12 8.84
C SER A 65 -18.62 -2.02 7.32
N SER A 66 -17.50 -1.93 6.59
CA SER A 66 -17.51 -2.09 5.13
C SER A 66 -18.03 -3.47 4.74
N ASP A 67 -18.58 -3.58 3.52
CA ASP A 67 -19.17 -4.80 2.98
C ASP A 67 -18.24 -6.03 3.07
N THR A 68 -18.82 -7.22 3.23
CA THR A 68 -18.10 -8.50 3.42
C THR A 68 -17.13 -8.82 2.29
N SER A 69 -17.32 -8.26 1.09
CA SER A 69 -16.37 -8.37 -0.03
C SER A 69 -14.94 -7.97 0.31
N ILE A 70 -14.70 -7.15 1.35
CA ILE A 70 -13.33 -6.82 1.80
C ILE A 70 -12.49 -8.04 2.19
N ASN A 71 -13.11 -9.16 2.60
CA ASN A 71 -12.38 -10.40 2.90
C ASN A 71 -11.69 -11.00 1.66
N GLN A 72 -12.07 -10.60 0.45
CA GLN A 72 -11.35 -11.00 -0.76
C GLN A 72 -9.95 -10.38 -0.83
N SER A 73 -9.72 -9.27 -0.12
CA SER A 73 -8.46 -8.52 -0.16
C SER A 73 -7.77 -8.38 1.20
N ILE A 74 -8.51 -8.54 2.31
CA ILE A 74 -7.99 -8.38 3.66
C ILE A 74 -8.01 -9.73 4.37
N GLY A 75 -6.83 -10.27 4.66
CA GLY A 75 -6.64 -11.50 5.43
C GLY A 75 -6.45 -11.23 6.93
N GLY A 76 -5.97 -10.03 7.29
CA GLY A 76 -5.84 -9.62 8.69
C GLY A 76 -6.06 -8.12 8.93
N VAL A 77 -6.47 -7.77 10.16
CA VAL A 77 -6.53 -6.38 10.63
C VAL A 77 -5.70 -6.24 11.90
N ILE A 78 -4.77 -5.29 11.92
CA ILE A 78 -4.01 -4.94 13.13
C ILE A 78 -4.77 -3.83 13.86
N LEU A 79 -5.07 -4.05 15.13
CA LEU A 79 -5.75 -3.09 16.00
C LEU A 79 -4.77 -2.46 16.99
N PHE A 80 -5.16 -1.28 17.49
CA PHE A 80 -4.61 -0.71 18.72
C PHE A 80 -5.41 -1.20 19.93
N HIS A 81 -4.81 -1.17 21.13
CA HIS A 81 -5.45 -1.64 22.37
C HIS A 81 -6.84 -1.04 22.59
N GLU A 82 -6.98 0.28 22.43
CA GLU A 82 -8.27 0.97 22.53
C GLU A 82 -9.31 0.35 21.60
N THR A 83 -8.97 0.14 20.33
CA THR A 83 -9.88 -0.39 19.32
C THR A 83 -10.25 -1.86 19.56
N LEU A 84 -9.38 -2.66 20.17
CA LEU A 84 -9.71 -4.05 20.49
C LEU A 84 -10.94 -4.17 21.40
N TYR A 85 -11.09 -3.24 22.34
CA TYR A 85 -12.18 -3.23 23.33
C TYR A 85 -13.32 -2.27 22.98
N GLN A 86 -13.22 -1.56 21.86
CA GLN A 86 -14.31 -0.74 21.33
C GLN A 86 -15.40 -1.59 20.66
N LYS A 87 -16.58 -0.97 20.57
CA LYS A 87 -17.78 -1.52 19.95
C LYS A 87 -18.25 -0.61 18.81
N ASP A 88 -18.97 -1.18 17.86
CA ASP A 88 -19.71 -0.38 16.89
C ASP A 88 -20.94 0.30 17.52
N SER A 89 -21.61 1.14 16.73
CA SER A 89 -22.85 1.82 17.10
C SER A 89 -24.01 0.89 17.48
N SER A 90 -23.93 -0.42 17.15
CA SER A 90 -24.91 -1.44 17.56
C SER A 90 -24.54 -2.18 18.86
N GLY A 91 -23.40 -1.84 19.46
CA GLY A 91 -22.89 -2.48 20.68
C GLY A 91 -22.05 -3.75 20.43
N LYS A 92 -21.72 -4.05 19.17
CA LYS A 92 -20.97 -5.24 18.80
C LYS A 92 -19.45 -5.00 18.87
N PRO A 93 -18.66 -5.88 19.53
CA PRO A 93 -17.21 -5.73 19.59
C PRO A 93 -16.55 -5.76 18.20
N PHE A 94 -15.60 -4.87 17.94
CA PHE A 94 -14.89 -4.84 16.65
C PHE A 94 -14.22 -6.18 16.27
N PRO A 95 -13.60 -6.94 17.19
CA PRO A 95 -13.07 -8.26 16.86
C PRO A 95 -14.12 -9.23 16.31
N ALA A 96 -15.36 -9.17 16.83
CA ALA A 96 -16.45 -10.01 16.33
C ALA A 96 -16.84 -9.63 14.90
N ILE A 97 -16.95 -8.33 14.61
CA ILE A 97 -17.28 -7.80 13.27
C ILE A 97 -16.24 -8.22 12.22
N ILE A 98 -14.96 -8.22 12.60
CA ILE A 98 -13.85 -8.60 11.74
C ILE A 98 -13.86 -10.12 11.50
N LYS A 99 -14.05 -10.92 12.56
CA LYS A 99 -14.07 -12.38 12.48
C LYS A 99 -15.25 -12.94 11.71
N GLU A 100 -16.42 -12.34 11.80
CA GLU A 100 -17.59 -12.75 11.02
C GLU A 100 -17.38 -12.61 9.51
N LYS A 101 -16.50 -11.71 9.09
CA LYS A 101 -16.07 -11.60 7.70
C LYS A 101 -15.00 -12.62 7.33
N GLY A 102 -14.56 -13.48 8.24
CA GLY A 102 -13.47 -14.44 8.03
C GLY A 102 -12.07 -13.83 8.04
N ILE A 103 -11.92 -12.63 8.62
CA ILE A 103 -10.65 -11.90 8.68
C ILE A 103 -9.98 -12.14 10.03
N VAL A 104 -8.67 -12.34 10.04
CA VAL A 104 -7.90 -12.59 11.26
C VAL A 104 -7.71 -11.28 12.04
N VAL A 105 -7.84 -11.32 13.37
CA VAL A 105 -7.65 -10.16 14.24
C VAL A 105 -6.24 -10.15 14.81
N GLY A 106 -5.57 -9.00 14.71
CA GLY A 106 -4.22 -8.77 15.21
C GLY A 106 -4.15 -7.56 16.14
N ILE A 107 -3.07 -7.47 16.92
CA ILE A 107 -2.86 -6.39 17.89
C ILE A 107 -1.43 -5.84 17.83
N LYS A 108 -1.27 -4.53 17.95
CA LYS A 108 0.04 -3.90 18.18
C LYS A 108 0.48 -4.13 19.62
N LEU A 109 1.67 -4.70 19.82
CA LEU A 109 2.17 -5.12 21.13
C LEU A 109 3.30 -4.24 21.68
N ASP A 110 4.05 -3.56 20.81
CA ASP A 110 5.10 -2.64 21.25
C ASP A 110 4.52 -1.41 21.96
N LYS A 111 5.26 -0.91 22.95
CA LYS A 111 4.94 0.31 23.73
C LYS A 111 5.62 1.57 23.17
N GLY A 112 6.14 1.50 21.95
CA GLY A 112 6.85 2.61 21.29
C GLY A 112 8.37 2.49 21.39
N THR A 113 9.04 3.53 20.92
CA THR A 113 10.50 3.57 20.81
C THR A 113 11.14 4.26 22.01
N ALA A 114 12.30 3.76 22.45
CA ALA A 114 13.17 4.41 23.42
C ALA A 114 14.52 4.75 22.79
N THR A 115 15.12 5.88 23.16
CA THR A 115 16.41 6.33 22.64
C THR A 115 17.54 5.44 23.14
N LEU A 116 18.46 5.07 22.24
CA LEU A 116 19.70 4.38 22.60
C LEU A 116 20.76 5.40 23.04
N ALA A 117 21.11 5.38 24.32
CA ALA A 117 22.14 6.25 24.87
C ALA A 117 23.49 6.04 24.14
N GLY A 118 24.21 7.14 23.87
CA GLY A 118 25.48 7.11 23.13
C GLY A 118 25.34 6.95 21.61
N THR A 119 24.12 7.01 21.06
CA THR A 119 23.88 6.97 19.61
C THR A 119 23.37 8.31 19.06
N ASN A 120 23.44 8.47 17.73
CA ASN A 120 22.94 9.67 17.05
C ASN A 120 21.43 9.59 16.78
N GLY A 121 20.61 9.72 17.83
CA GLY A 121 19.14 9.73 17.71
C GLY A 121 18.54 8.39 17.26
N GLU A 122 19.24 7.29 17.50
CA GLU A 122 18.76 5.94 17.23
C GLU A 122 17.91 5.42 18.38
N THR A 123 17.09 4.41 18.08
CA THR A 123 16.08 3.91 19.00
C THR A 123 16.07 2.39 19.08
N THR A 124 15.68 1.86 20.25
CA THR A 124 15.15 0.50 20.42
C THR A 124 13.64 0.57 20.71
N ILE A 125 13.03 -0.54 21.09
CA ILE A 125 11.59 -0.71 21.22
C ILE A 125 11.25 -1.26 22.60
N GLU A 126 10.28 -0.66 23.27
CA GLU A 126 9.85 -1.05 24.60
C GLU A 126 8.63 -1.95 24.59
N GLY A 127 8.41 -2.65 25.71
CA GLY A 127 7.15 -3.33 26.03
C GLY A 127 7.23 -4.84 26.26
N LEU A 128 8.44 -5.40 26.37
CA LEU A 128 8.66 -6.83 26.61
C LEU A 128 8.24 -7.23 28.03
N ASP A 129 8.31 -6.29 28.97
CA ASP A 129 7.85 -6.50 30.34
C ASP A 129 6.34 -6.75 30.37
N GLY A 130 5.96 -7.90 30.95
CA GLY A 130 4.58 -8.38 31.01
C GLY A 130 4.00 -8.78 29.64
N LEU A 131 4.83 -8.96 28.61
CA LEU A 131 4.34 -9.25 27.26
C LEU A 131 3.67 -10.63 27.18
N SER A 132 4.16 -11.64 27.90
CA SER A 132 3.57 -12.98 27.87
C SER A 132 2.12 -12.96 28.37
N GLU A 133 1.89 -12.32 29.52
CA GLU A 133 0.58 -12.16 30.14
C GLU A 133 -0.37 -11.38 29.24
N ARG A 134 0.13 -10.30 28.62
CA ARG A 134 -0.63 -9.52 27.63
C ARG A 134 -0.99 -10.37 26.41
N CYS A 135 -0.05 -11.14 25.86
CA CYS A 135 -0.30 -12.04 24.73
C CYS A 135 -1.35 -13.10 25.08
N ALA A 136 -1.26 -13.72 26.25
CA ALA A 136 -2.25 -14.68 26.74
C ALA A 136 -3.65 -14.05 26.86
N GLN A 137 -3.73 -12.83 27.40
CA GLN A 137 -5.00 -12.12 27.51
C GLN A 137 -5.57 -11.78 26.14
N TYR A 138 -4.76 -11.22 25.23
CA TYR A 138 -5.21 -10.92 23.87
C TYR A 138 -5.64 -12.16 23.10
N LYS A 139 -4.98 -13.31 23.32
CA LYS A 139 -5.40 -14.58 22.72
C LYS A 139 -6.80 -14.98 23.19
N LYS A 140 -7.11 -14.83 24.49
CA LYS A 140 -8.46 -15.04 25.04
C LYS A 140 -9.48 -14.06 24.47
N ASP A 141 -9.06 -12.82 24.23
CA ASP A 141 -9.89 -11.76 23.65
C ASP A 141 -10.05 -11.91 22.11
N GLY A 142 -9.51 -12.99 21.54
CA GLY A 142 -9.73 -13.37 20.16
C GLY A 142 -8.69 -12.85 19.17
N VAL A 143 -7.53 -12.40 19.63
CA VAL A 143 -6.40 -12.03 18.77
C VAL A 143 -5.60 -13.27 18.37
N ASP A 144 -5.17 -13.35 17.11
CA ASP A 144 -4.40 -14.48 16.58
C ASP A 144 -2.99 -14.09 16.10
N PHE A 145 -2.69 -12.80 15.96
CA PHE A 145 -1.36 -12.32 15.58
C PHE A 145 -0.99 -11.00 16.26
N GLY A 146 0.31 -10.78 16.43
CA GLY A 146 0.87 -9.56 17.00
C GLY A 146 1.62 -8.75 15.96
N LYS A 147 1.86 -7.48 16.25
CA LYS A 147 2.77 -6.62 15.49
C LYS A 147 3.71 -5.86 16.41
N TRP A 148 4.98 -5.77 16.05
CA TRP A 148 6.00 -5.06 16.80
C TRP A 148 6.97 -4.32 15.88
N ARG A 149 7.03 -2.99 16.04
CA ARG A 149 7.74 -2.10 15.12
C ARG A 149 9.08 -1.61 15.67
N ALA A 150 10.16 -1.98 14.98
CA ALA A 150 11.47 -1.36 15.09
C ALA A 150 11.62 -0.20 14.11
N VAL A 151 12.45 0.77 14.46
CA VAL A 151 12.73 1.94 13.62
C VAL A 151 14.23 2.15 13.52
N LEU A 152 14.75 2.14 12.29
CA LEU A 152 16.14 2.43 11.99
C LEU A 152 16.23 3.58 10.99
N ARG A 153 17.27 4.41 11.08
CA ARG A 153 17.47 5.58 10.23
C ARG A 153 18.75 5.46 9.42
N ILE A 154 18.70 5.85 8.15
CA ILE A 154 19.88 5.96 7.30
C ILE A 154 20.44 7.38 7.38
N THR A 155 21.68 7.50 7.86
CA THR A 155 22.48 8.73 7.79
C THR A 155 23.92 8.36 7.42
N SER A 156 24.84 9.32 7.51
CA SER A 156 26.28 9.05 7.39
C SER A 156 26.82 8.15 8.50
N THR A 157 26.19 8.14 9.68
CA THR A 157 26.65 7.37 10.86
C THR A 157 25.66 6.32 11.34
N THR A 158 24.46 6.24 10.77
CA THR A 158 23.38 5.32 11.18
C THR A 158 22.87 4.48 9.98
N PRO A 159 22.32 3.28 10.21
CA PRO A 159 22.17 2.64 11.51
C PRO A 159 23.50 2.10 12.04
N SER A 160 23.76 2.34 13.33
CA SER A 160 24.94 1.81 14.01
C SER A 160 24.78 0.30 14.24
N GLN A 161 25.91 -0.37 14.50
CA GLN A 161 25.88 -1.79 14.87
C GLN A 161 25.05 -2.04 16.13
N LEU A 162 25.11 -1.13 17.11
CA LEU A 162 24.31 -1.21 18.34
C LEU A 162 22.81 -1.19 18.01
N ALA A 163 22.36 -0.23 17.20
CA ALA A 163 20.94 -0.12 16.82
C ALA A 163 20.45 -1.36 16.05
N ILE A 164 21.26 -1.89 15.13
CA ILE A 164 20.91 -3.11 14.39
C ILE A 164 20.76 -4.30 15.34
N GLN A 165 21.77 -4.54 16.19
CA GLN A 165 21.80 -5.70 17.09
C GLN A 165 20.67 -5.65 18.13
N GLU A 166 20.47 -4.49 18.74
CA GLU A 166 19.48 -4.32 19.80
C GLU A 166 18.05 -4.47 19.26
N ASN A 167 17.73 -3.84 18.13
CA ASN A 167 16.39 -4.01 17.51
C ASN A 167 16.17 -5.45 17.02
N ALA A 168 17.17 -6.10 16.43
CA ALA A 168 17.07 -7.51 16.03
C ALA A 168 16.80 -8.43 17.22
N ASN A 169 17.51 -8.23 18.34
CA ASN A 169 17.32 -8.99 19.57
C ASN A 169 15.94 -8.73 20.21
N ALA A 170 15.49 -7.47 20.26
CA ALA A 170 14.17 -7.12 20.79
C ALA A 170 13.04 -7.76 19.96
N LEU A 171 13.13 -7.70 18.62
CA LEU A 171 12.19 -8.36 17.71
C LEU A 171 12.17 -9.89 17.90
N ALA A 172 13.33 -10.52 18.13
CA ALA A 172 13.42 -11.95 18.36
C ALA A 172 12.81 -12.38 19.70
N ARG A 173 13.05 -11.63 20.78
CA ARG A 173 12.39 -11.85 22.08
C ARG A 173 10.88 -11.70 21.98
N TYR A 174 10.42 -10.64 21.32
CA TYR A 174 9.01 -10.41 21.02
C TYR A 174 8.39 -11.62 20.28
N ALA A 175 9.03 -12.07 19.20
CA ALA A 175 8.51 -13.15 18.36
C ALA A 175 8.40 -14.47 19.13
N SER A 176 9.42 -14.80 19.94
CA SER A 176 9.41 -15.98 20.80
C SER A 176 8.25 -15.95 21.80
N ILE A 177 8.06 -14.84 22.51
CA ILE A 177 6.97 -14.66 23.49
C ILE A 177 5.59 -14.77 22.82
N CYS A 178 5.41 -14.20 21.62
CA CYS A 178 4.17 -14.34 20.88
C CYS A 178 3.83 -15.81 20.55
N GLN A 179 4.82 -16.55 20.04
CA GLN A 179 4.61 -17.94 19.64
C GLN A 179 4.25 -18.86 20.83
N GLN A 180 4.86 -18.64 22.00
CA GLN A 180 4.51 -19.34 23.23
C GLN A 180 3.04 -19.16 23.63
N ASN A 181 2.44 -18.03 23.24
CA ASN A 181 1.06 -17.67 23.54
C ASN A 181 0.10 -17.90 22.36
N GLY A 182 0.53 -18.63 21.32
CA GLY A 182 -0.30 -18.95 20.16
C GLY A 182 -0.65 -17.74 19.28
N LEU A 183 0.19 -16.71 19.29
CA LEU A 183 0.10 -15.55 18.40
C LEU A 183 1.19 -15.61 17.33
N VAL A 184 0.81 -15.41 16.07
CA VAL A 184 1.78 -15.22 14.98
C VAL A 184 2.43 -13.84 15.12
N PRO A 185 3.76 -13.72 15.27
CA PRO A 185 4.42 -12.42 15.31
C PRO A 185 4.64 -11.85 13.90
N ILE A 186 4.20 -10.63 13.67
CA ILE A 186 4.65 -9.78 12.56
C ILE A 186 5.89 -9.02 13.03
N VAL A 187 7.03 -9.37 12.44
CA VAL A 187 8.34 -8.76 12.70
C VAL A 187 8.51 -7.56 11.78
N GLU A 188 8.51 -6.34 12.32
CA GLU A 188 8.57 -5.10 11.53
C GLU A 188 9.87 -4.32 11.77
N PRO A 189 10.97 -4.63 11.06
CA PRO A 189 12.20 -3.86 11.08
C PRO A 189 12.15 -2.73 10.04
N GLU A 190 11.53 -1.59 10.37
CA GLU A 190 11.39 -0.48 9.43
C GLU A 190 12.69 0.34 9.34
N VAL A 191 13.32 0.32 8.16
CA VAL A 191 14.32 1.30 7.77
C VAL A 191 13.60 2.50 7.16
N LEU A 192 13.73 3.66 7.81
CA LEU A 192 13.01 4.86 7.43
C LEU A 192 13.53 5.44 6.11
N PRO A 193 12.62 5.98 5.26
CA PRO A 193 12.98 6.62 4.00
C PRO A 193 13.46 8.07 4.18
N ASP A 194 13.59 8.58 5.41
CA ASP A 194 14.11 9.91 5.67
C ASP A 194 15.59 10.04 5.22
N GLY A 195 15.91 11.14 4.53
CA GLY A 195 17.26 11.45 4.03
C GLY A 195 17.34 11.54 2.50
N ASP A 196 18.55 11.78 2.01
CA ASP A 196 18.91 11.97 0.59
C ASP A 196 19.62 10.76 -0.04
N HIS A 197 19.74 9.67 0.71
CA HIS A 197 20.40 8.44 0.29
C HIS A 197 19.75 7.84 -0.96
N ASP A 198 20.56 7.20 -1.80
CA ASP A 198 20.07 6.54 -3.00
C ASP A 198 19.47 5.15 -2.73
N LEU A 199 18.93 4.54 -3.80
CA LEU A 199 18.32 3.22 -3.74
C LEU A 199 19.32 2.15 -3.27
N GLN A 200 20.56 2.23 -3.73
CA GLN A 200 21.63 1.28 -3.43
C GLN A 200 22.01 1.32 -1.95
N ARG A 201 22.07 2.50 -1.34
CA ARG A 201 22.32 2.67 0.08
C ARG A 201 21.18 2.08 0.92
N CYS A 202 19.92 2.32 0.54
CA CYS A 202 18.77 1.69 1.19
C CYS A 202 18.82 0.16 1.06
N GLN A 203 19.19 -0.35 -0.11
CA GLN A 203 19.37 -1.78 -0.35
C GLN A 203 20.41 -2.38 0.59
N TYR A 204 21.60 -1.78 0.63
CA TYR A 204 22.70 -2.22 1.49
C TYR A 204 22.30 -2.26 2.97
N VAL A 205 21.68 -1.18 3.46
CA VAL A 205 21.26 -1.09 4.86
C VAL A 205 20.19 -2.13 5.17
N THR A 206 19.18 -2.27 4.30
CA THR A 206 18.09 -3.25 4.49
C THR A 206 18.64 -4.67 4.51
N GLU A 207 19.61 -5.02 3.65
CA GLU A 207 20.28 -6.32 3.69
C GLU A 207 20.99 -6.57 5.04
N LYS A 208 21.71 -5.58 5.59
CA LYS A 208 22.38 -5.71 6.88
C LYS A 208 21.40 -5.88 8.04
N VAL A 209 20.31 -5.11 8.03
CA VAL A 209 19.27 -5.19 9.07
C VAL A 209 18.58 -6.55 9.02
N LEU A 210 18.12 -6.99 7.85
CA LEU A 210 17.40 -8.26 7.73
C LEU A 210 18.28 -9.47 8.05
N ALA A 211 19.56 -9.46 7.65
CA ALA A 211 20.50 -10.50 8.03
C ALA A 211 20.64 -10.63 9.56
N ALA A 212 20.76 -9.50 10.27
CA ALA A 212 20.81 -9.48 11.73
C ALA A 212 19.49 -9.96 12.37
N VAL A 213 18.34 -9.52 11.83
CA VAL A 213 17.01 -9.94 12.29
C VAL A 213 16.86 -11.47 12.18
N TYR A 214 17.11 -12.06 11.02
CA TYR A 214 16.93 -13.52 10.86
C TYR A 214 17.94 -14.35 11.65
N LYS A 215 19.16 -13.83 11.85
CA LYS A 215 20.12 -14.45 12.77
C LYS A 215 19.58 -14.44 14.22
N ALA A 216 19.07 -13.30 14.68
CA ALA A 216 18.48 -13.19 16.03
C ALA A 216 17.23 -14.08 16.18
N LEU A 217 16.33 -14.11 15.18
CA LEU A 217 15.17 -15.01 15.19
C LEU A 217 15.59 -16.48 15.32
N ASN A 218 16.66 -16.89 14.62
CA ASN A 218 17.21 -18.23 14.73
C ASN A 218 17.80 -18.52 16.13
N ASP A 219 18.56 -17.57 16.67
CA ASP A 219 19.17 -17.69 18.01
C ASP A 219 18.12 -17.82 19.13
N HIS A 220 16.94 -17.21 18.94
CA HIS A 220 15.80 -17.26 19.87
C HIS A 220 14.79 -18.38 19.54
N HIS A 221 15.16 -19.31 18.65
CA HIS A 221 14.38 -20.50 18.31
C HIS A 221 13.00 -20.21 17.71
N VAL A 222 12.85 -19.06 17.04
CA VAL A 222 11.58 -18.66 16.43
C VAL A 222 11.26 -19.59 15.26
N TYR A 223 10.04 -20.10 15.25
CA TYR A 223 9.51 -20.96 14.18
C TYR A 223 9.03 -20.12 13.00
N LEU A 224 9.82 -20.03 11.93
CA LEU A 224 9.64 -19.05 10.85
C LEU A 224 8.33 -19.23 10.05
N GLU A 225 7.87 -20.47 9.87
CA GLU A 225 6.62 -20.82 9.19
C GLU A 225 5.38 -20.30 9.93
N GLY A 226 5.54 -19.93 11.21
CA GLY A 226 4.55 -19.27 12.05
C GLY A 226 4.86 -17.80 12.32
N THR A 227 5.56 -17.11 11.42
CA THR A 227 5.85 -15.66 11.48
C THR A 227 5.41 -14.95 10.20
N LEU A 228 5.41 -13.61 10.20
CA LEU A 228 5.37 -12.80 8.99
C LEU A 228 6.41 -11.67 9.10
N LEU A 229 6.98 -11.26 7.97
CA LEU A 229 7.88 -10.10 7.92
C LEU A 229 7.11 -8.88 7.42
N LYS A 230 7.28 -7.72 8.06
CA LYS A 230 6.79 -6.42 7.59
C LYS A 230 7.96 -5.46 7.40
N PRO A 231 8.69 -5.55 6.28
CA PRO A 231 9.82 -4.67 6.03
C PRO A 231 9.34 -3.40 5.30
N ASN A 232 10.21 -2.39 5.25
CA ASN A 232 10.14 -1.36 4.23
C ASN A 232 10.39 -1.96 2.83
N MET A 233 9.82 -1.34 1.80
CA MET A 233 10.34 -1.53 0.45
C MET A 233 11.73 -0.87 0.35
N VAL A 234 12.57 -1.35 -0.55
CA VAL A 234 13.85 -0.70 -0.83
C VAL A 234 13.59 0.45 -1.80
N THR A 235 13.54 1.66 -1.28
CA THR A 235 13.34 2.91 -2.04
C THR A 235 14.49 3.87 -1.75
N ALA A 236 14.72 4.83 -2.65
CA ALA A 236 15.58 5.96 -2.32
C ALA A 236 14.95 6.81 -1.20
N GLY A 237 15.79 7.60 -0.52
CA GLY A 237 15.34 8.51 0.51
C GLY A 237 14.42 9.61 -0.06
N HIS A 238 13.53 10.16 0.76
CA HIS A 238 12.55 11.16 0.32
C HIS A 238 13.19 12.40 -0.32
N ALA A 239 14.39 12.79 0.12
CA ALA A 239 15.13 13.94 -0.41
C ALA A 239 16.10 13.56 -1.55
N CYS A 240 16.12 12.29 -1.99
CA CYS A 240 17.00 11.87 -3.07
C CYS A 240 16.60 12.56 -4.39
N PRO A 241 17.54 13.24 -5.07
CA PRO A 241 17.24 13.94 -6.33
C PRO A 241 16.99 12.96 -7.48
N LYS A 242 17.60 11.76 -7.42
CA LYS A 242 17.43 10.72 -8.43
C LYS A 242 16.09 10.01 -8.24
N LYS A 243 15.31 9.92 -9.33
CA LYS A 243 14.06 9.17 -9.35
C LYS A 243 14.30 7.75 -9.84
N TYR A 244 13.53 6.82 -9.29
CA TYR A 244 13.59 5.40 -9.58
C TYR A 244 12.20 4.93 -9.99
N THR A 245 12.15 4.00 -10.93
CA THR A 245 10.91 3.40 -11.40
C THR A 245 10.41 2.34 -10.41
N PRO A 246 9.12 1.95 -10.45
CA PRO A 246 8.63 0.80 -9.70
C PRO A 246 9.40 -0.49 -10.00
N GLN A 247 9.94 -0.65 -11.21
CA GLN A 247 10.76 -1.80 -11.60
C GLN A 247 12.12 -1.77 -10.89
N ASP A 248 12.75 -0.60 -10.73
CA ASP A 248 13.99 -0.46 -9.97
C ASP A 248 13.78 -0.81 -8.49
N VAL A 249 12.71 -0.28 -7.89
CA VAL A 249 12.30 -0.59 -6.51
C VAL A 249 12.04 -2.08 -6.35
N ALA A 250 11.34 -2.69 -7.31
CA ALA A 250 11.04 -4.11 -7.29
C ALA A 250 12.30 -4.98 -7.38
N ALA A 251 13.22 -4.66 -8.29
CA ALA A 251 14.47 -5.38 -8.44
C ALA A 251 15.32 -5.31 -7.16
N ALA A 252 15.50 -4.10 -6.60
CA ALA A 252 16.26 -3.90 -5.37
C ALA A 252 15.62 -4.60 -4.16
N THR A 253 14.29 -4.50 -4.02
CA THR A 253 13.56 -5.09 -2.89
C THR A 253 13.58 -6.62 -2.96
N VAL A 254 13.22 -7.22 -4.09
CA VAL A 254 13.18 -8.70 -4.22
C VAL A 254 14.59 -9.30 -4.10
N THR A 255 15.61 -8.64 -4.65
CA THR A 255 17.01 -9.05 -4.48
C THR A 255 17.43 -9.03 -3.01
N THR A 256 17.08 -7.97 -2.27
CA THR A 256 17.37 -7.85 -0.84
C THR A 256 16.75 -8.98 -0.03
N LEU A 257 15.48 -9.29 -0.31
CA LEU A 257 14.76 -10.38 0.36
C LEU A 257 15.39 -11.74 0.04
N LEU A 258 15.71 -12.01 -1.24
CA LEU A 258 16.40 -13.25 -1.66
C LEU A 258 17.76 -13.46 -0.97
N ARG A 259 18.46 -12.38 -0.63
CA ARG A 259 19.76 -12.44 0.04
C ARG A 259 19.68 -12.67 1.55
N THR A 260 18.51 -12.48 2.17
CA THR A 260 18.43 -12.35 3.64
C THR A 260 17.31 -13.12 4.31
N VAL A 261 16.19 -13.35 3.61
CA VAL A 261 15.01 -13.99 4.16
C VAL A 261 15.08 -15.50 3.89
N PRO A 262 14.88 -16.38 4.89
CA PRO A 262 14.75 -17.82 4.66
C PRO A 262 13.42 -18.19 3.98
N ALA A 263 13.44 -19.15 3.06
CA ALA A 263 12.26 -19.62 2.32
C ALA A 263 11.11 -20.17 3.19
N ALA A 264 11.38 -20.51 4.45
CA ALA A 264 10.39 -21.02 5.41
C ALA A 264 9.37 -19.96 5.86
N VAL A 265 9.67 -18.66 5.71
CA VAL A 265 8.70 -17.61 6.03
C VAL A 265 7.48 -17.77 5.08
N PRO A 266 6.24 -17.59 5.54
CA PRO A 266 5.08 -17.76 4.65
C PRO A 266 4.80 -16.50 3.79
N GLY A 267 5.05 -15.31 4.33
CA GLY A 267 4.76 -14.07 3.63
C GLY A 267 5.48 -12.83 4.14
N ILE A 268 5.65 -11.87 3.22
CA ILE A 268 6.23 -10.55 3.41
C ILE A 268 5.11 -9.53 3.19
N CYS A 269 4.71 -8.83 4.25
CA CYS A 269 3.59 -7.90 4.27
C CYS A 269 4.12 -6.47 4.37
N PHE A 270 4.49 -5.85 3.25
CA PHE A 270 5.18 -4.56 3.23
C PHE A 270 4.41 -3.44 3.94
N LEU A 271 5.12 -2.62 4.72
CA LEU A 271 4.62 -1.31 5.13
C LEU A 271 4.65 -0.35 3.94
N SER A 272 3.68 0.57 3.87
CA SER A 272 3.67 1.61 2.83
C SER A 272 4.66 2.74 3.12
N GLY A 273 5.06 2.91 4.39
CA GLY A 273 5.92 4.01 4.79
C GLY A 273 5.35 5.35 4.35
N GLY A 274 6.21 6.21 3.79
CA GLY A 274 5.90 7.54 3.24
C GLY A 274 5.07 7.57 1.95
N GLN A 275 4.94 6.44 1.25
CA GLN A 275 4.42 6.38 -0.12
C GLN A 275 2.97 6.87 -0.24
N SER A 276 2.63 7.40 -1.40
CA SER A 276 1.23 7.64 -1.78
C SER A 276 0.47 6.31 -1.89
N GLU A 277 -0.87 6.37 -1.92
CA GLU A 277 -1.66 5.15 -2.08
C GLU A 277 -1.31 4.45 -3.42
N GLU A 278 -1.17 5.23 -4.49
CA GLU A 278 -0.84 4.73 -5.83
C GLU A 278 0.58 4.17 -5.92
N GLU A 279 1.57 4.89 -5.40
CA GLU A 279 2.97 4.44 -5.40
C GLU A 279 3.13 3.09 -4.69
N ALA A 280 2.47 2.94 -3.52
CA ALA A 280 2.47 1.69 -2.77
C ALA A 280 1.84 0.52 -3.55
N SER A 281 0.86 0.79 -4.41
CA SER A 281 0.27 -0.23 -5.31
C SER A 281 1.20 -0.58 -6.46
N LEU A 282 1.76 0.43 -7.14
CA LEU A 282 2.62 0.24 -8.30
C LEU A 282 3.88 -0.52 -7.93
N ASN A 283 4.51 -0.18 -6.81
CA ASN A 283 5.70 -0.87 -6.31
C ASN A 283 5.41 -2.32 -5.91
N LEU A 284 4.31 -2.57 -5.18
CA LEU A 284 3.92 -3.94 -4.81
C LEU A 284 3.58 -4.80 -6.02
N ASN A 285 2.91 -4.21 -7.02
CA ASN A 285 2.63 -4.90 -8.26
C ASN A 285 3.89 -5.21 -9.05
N ALA A 286 4.81 -4.24 -9.19
CA ALA A 286 6.09 -4.46 -9.86
C ALA A 286 6.92 -5.57 -9.17
N MET A 287 6.89 -5.66 -7.84
CA MET A 287 7.52 -6.76 -7.09
C MET A 287 6.90 -8.12 -7.42
N ASN A 288 5.56 -8.20 -7.45
CA ASN A 288 4.87 -9.44 -7.79
C ASN A 288 5.10 -9.87 -9.25
N GLN A 289 5.27 -8.90 -10.17
CA GLN A 289 5.57 -9.13 -11.59
C GLN A 289 7.08 -9.37 -11.87
N SER A 290 7.95 -9.19 -10.88
CA SER A 290 9.39 -9.45 -11.03
C SER A 290 9.65 -10.89 -11.50
N SER A 291 10.60 -11.08 -12.42
CA SER A 291 11.02 -12.40 -12.88
C SER A 291 11.87 -13.17 -11.86
N LEU A 292 12.33 -12.50 -10.79
CA LEU A 292 13.13 -13.13 -9.74
C LEU A 292 12.31 -14.17 -8.94
N PRO A 293 12.94 -15.25 -8.44
CA PRO A 293 12.29 -16.20 -7.56
C PRO A 293 11.71 -15.53 -6.31
N LYS A 294 10.51 -15.96 -5.89
CA LYS A 294 9.82 -15.45 -4.71
C LYS A 294 9.19 -16.63 -3.96
N PRO A 295 9.93 -17.30 -3.05
CA PRO A 295 9.40 -18.43 -2.30
C PRO A 295 8.33 -18.02 -1.26
N TRP A 296 8.24 -16.71 -0.95
CA TRP A 296 7.24 -16.11 -0.07
C TRP A 296 6.09 -15.49 -0.85
N LYS A 297 4.94 -15.34 -0.19
CA LYS A 297 3.91 -14.40 -0.66
C LYS A 297 4.38 -12.96 -0.44
N LEU A 298 4.31 -12.12 -1.48
CA LEU A 298 4.56 -10.68 -1.37
C LEU A 298 3.22 -9.94 -1.34
N THR A 299 2.89 -9.34 -0.21
CA THR A 299 1.61 -8.64 0.01
C THR A 299 1.80 -7.37 0.84
N PHE A 300 0.72 -6.73 1.23
CA PHE A 300 0.72 -5.46 1.95
C PHE A 300 0.35 -5.61 3.43
N SER A 301 0.88 -4.71 4.26
CA SER A 301 0.35 -4.36 5.58
C SER A 301 0.27 -2.84 5.69
N TYR A 302 -0.79 -2.28 5.12
CA TYR A 302 -0.90 -0.84 4.85
C TYR A 302 -1.81 -0.15 5.85
N GLY A 303 -1.34 0.98 6.38
CA GLY A 303 -2.14 1.94 7.12
C GLY A 303 -2.59 3.05 6.18
N ARG A 304 -1.76 4.10 6.05
CA ARG A 304 -2.03 5.26 5.19
C ARG A 304 -2.43 4.88 3.76
N ALA A 305 -1.73 3.95 3.12
CA ALA A 305 -2.00 3.56 1.72
C ALA A 305 -3.35 2.85 1.47
N LEU A 306 -4.10 2.51 2.53
CA LEU A 306 -5.48 2.02 2.46
C LEU A 306 -6.51 3.00 3.02
N GLN A 307 -6.08 3.96 3.83
CA GLN A 307 -6.98 4.78 4.64
C GLN A 307 -7.01 6.25 4.21
N ALA A 308 -6.03 6.75 3.44
CA ALA A 308 -5.90 8.19 3.19
C ALA A 308 -7.12 8.74 2.43
N SER A 309 -7.53 8.10 1.33
CA SER A 309 -8.73 8.51 0.61
C SER A 309 -10.02 8.27 1.41
N ALA A 310 -10.08 7.22 2.23
CA ALA A 310 -11.24 6.97 3.09
C ALA A 310 -11.40 8.07 4.15
N LEU A 311 -10.30 8.49 4.78
CA LEU A 311 -10.27 9.57 5.76
C LEU A 311 -10.64 10.92 5.13
N ALA A 312 -10.08 11.21 3.95
CA ALA A 312 -10.39 12.42 3.18
C ALA A 312 -11.85 12.48 2.70
N ALA A 313 -12.46 11.33 2.37
CA ALA A 313 -13.88 11.26 2.02
C ALA A 313 -14.78 11.41 3.26
N TRP A 314 -14.34 10.93 4.43
CA TRP A 314 -15.15 10.98 5.65
C TRP A 314 -15.28 12.40 6.21
N LEU A 315 -14.18 13.15 6.36
CA LEU A 315 -14.17 14.51 6.94
C LEU A 315 -14.80 14.62 8.35
N GLY A 316 -14.88 13.52 9.11
CA GLY A 316 -15.53 13.50 10.43
C GLY A 316 -17.06 13.50 10.39
N LYS A 317 -17.66 13.40 9.20
CA LYS A 317 -19.10 13.57 8.98
C LYS A 317 -19.80 12.22 8.82
N SER A 318 -20.81 11.98 9.63
CA SER A 318 -21.55 10.70 9.66
C SER A 318 -22.21 10.37 8.30
N GLU A 319 -22.71 11.39 7.62
CA GLU A 319 -23.34 11.33 6.31
C GLU A 319 -22.38 10.84 5.21
N ASN A 320 -21.07 11.01 5.40
CA ASN A 320 -20.04 10.59 4.45
C ASN A 320 -19.58 9.14 4.64
N LYS A 321 -20.17 8.38 5.58
CA LYS A 321 -19.81 6.98 5.87
C LYS A 321 -19.72 6.13 4.59
N LYS A 322 -20.71 6.21 3.71
CA LYS A 322 -20.74 5.42 2.46
C LYS A 322 -19.60 5.79 1.50
N ALA A 323 -19.30 7.08 1.35
CA ALA A 323 -18.22 7.54 0.48
C ALA A 323 -16.85 7.08 1.00
N ALA A 324 -16.63 7.16 2.32
CA ALA A 324 -15.42 6.66 2.96
C ALA A 324 -15.23 5.15 2.81
N GLN A 325 -16.32 4.38 2.97
CA GLN A 325 -16.31 2.92 2.76
C GLN A 325 -16.01 2.56 1.30
N GLU A 326 -16.58 3.28 0.33
CA GLU A 326 -16.29 3.07 -1.09
C GLU A 326 -14.82 3.34 -1.41
N ALA A 327 -14.27 4.46 -0.91
CA ALA A 327 -12.86 4.78 -1.07
C ALA A 327 -11.95 3.69 -0.48
N PHE A 328 -12.23 3.23 0.74
CA PHE A 328 -11.50 2.13 1.38
C PHE A 328 -11.59 0.83 0.56
N ARG A 329 -12.79 0.43 0.12
CA ARG A 329 -13.01 -0.79 -0.67
C ARG A 329 -12.26 -0.76 -1.99
N LYS A 330 -12.32 0.36 -2.72
CA LYS A 330 -11.55 0.55 -3.96
C LYS A 330 -10.06 0.32 -3.73
N ARG A 331 -9.50 0.91 -2.67
CA ARG A 331 -8.09 0.71 -2.32
C ARG A 331 -7.78 -0.74 -1.96
N ALA A 332 -8.60 -1.38 -1.12
CA ALA A 332 -8.40 -2.79 -0.76
C ALA A 332 -8.41 -3.72 -1.98
N GLN A 333 -9.38 -3.54 -2.89
CA GLN A 333 -9.49 -4.34 -4.12
C GLN A 333 -8.30 -4.15 -5.06
N VAL A 334 -7.80 -2.92 -5.19
CA VAL A 334 -6.61 -2.61 -6.01
C VAL A 334 -5.37 -3.33 -5.48
N GLN A 335 -5.21 -3.41 -4.16
CA GLN A 335 -4.04 -4.10 -3.58
C GLN A 335 -4.15 -5.63 -3.62
N GLY A 336 -5.38 -6.16 -3.56
CA GLY A 336 -5.62 -7.60 -3.46
C GLY A 336 -5.58 -8.37 -4.78
N LEU A 337 -5.42 -7.70 -5.91
CA LEU A 337 -5.42 -8.34 -7.23
C LEU A 337 -4.16 -7.95 -8.00
N PRO A 338 -3.59 -8.85 -8.83
CA PRO A 338 -2.59 -8.46 -9.80
C PRO A 338 -3.12 -7.30 -10.66
N LEU A 339 -2.33 -6.23 -10.84
CA LEU A 339 -2.73 -5.14 -11.71
C LEU A 339 -2.46 -5.54 -13.16
N ASP A 340 -3.52 -5.91 -13.86
CA ASP A 340 -3.49 -6.03 -15.31
C ASP A 340 -3.49 -4.63 -15.95
N ALA A 341 -2.96 -4.51 -17.18
CA ALA A 341 -2.81 -3.24 -17.90
C ALA A 341 -4.11 -2.39 -17.98
N LYS A 342 -5.29 -3.03 -17.99
CA LYS A 342 -6.59 -2.36 -18.00
C LYS A 342 -6.89 -1.61 -16.69
N ARG A 343 -6.39 -2.08 -15.54
CA ARG A 343 -6.66 -1.48 -14.22
C ARG A 343 -5.65 -0.39 -13.83
N SER A 344 -4.42 -0.47 -14.33
CA SER A 344 -3.46 0.64 -14.25
C SER A 344 -4.03 1.92 -14.87
N CYS A 345 -4.81 1.79 -15.94
CA CYS A 345 -5.47 2.91 -16.61
C CYS A 345 -6.62 3.51 -15.78
N SER A 346 -7.40 2.68 -15.06
CA SER A 346 -8.47 3.17 -14.17
C SER A 346 -7.97 3.85 -12.90
N LEU A 347 -6.72 3.58 -12.47
CA LEU A 347 -6.08 4.31 -11.37
C LEU A 347 -5.69 5.73 -11.81
N LEU A 348 -5.13 5.86 -13.01
CA LEU A 348 -4.77 7.15 -13.61
C LEU A 348 -5.99 8.06 -13.86
N SER A 349 -7.18 7.49 -14.13
CA SER A 349 -8.39 8.30 -14.35
C SER A 349 -8.98 8.93 -13.08
N VAL A 350 -8.57 8.50 -11.88
CA VAL A 350 -9.06 9.09 -10.61
C VAL A 350 -8.31 10.39 -10.27
N SER A 351 -7.09 10.60 -10.79
CA SER A 351 -6.29 11.79 -10.48
C SER A 351 -6.68 13.04 -11.26
N GLU A 352 -7.30 12.91 -12.45
CA GLU A 352 -7.60 14.06 -13.31
C GLU A 352 -8.79 14.91 -12.82
N GLU A 353 -9.60 14.43 -11.87
CA GLU A 353 -10.71 15.21 -11.30
C GLU A 353 -10.28 16.27 -10.25
N SER A 354 -8.98 16.40 -9.91
CA SER A 354 -8.56 17.28 -8.80
C SER A 354 -7.40 18.26 -9.04
N HIS A 355 -6.86 18.41 -10.26
CA HIS A 355 -5.81 19.40 -10.52
C HIS A 355 -5.95 20.11 -11.88
N THR A 356 -6.61 21.27 -11.88
CA THR A 356 -6.41 22.29 -12.91
C THR A 356 -5.19 23.14 -12.54
N SER A 357 -4.01 22.81 -13.09
CA SER A 357 -2.91 23.77 -13.23
C SER A 357 -2.47 23.83 -14.70
N LEU A 358 -2.66 25.00 -15.31
CA LEU A 358 -2.28 25.31 -16.69
C LEU A 358 -0.77 25.22 -16.90
N CYS A 359 -0.35 24.41 -17.87
CA CYS A 359 0.98 24.51 -18.49
C CYS A 359 0.83 25.01 -19.94
N HIS A 360 1.69 25.98 -20.30
CA HIS A 360 1.70 26.71 -21.56
C HIS A 360 2.08 25.85 -22.79
N LEU A 361 1.18 25.77 -23.77
CA LEU A 361 1.49 25.58 -25.20
C LEU A 361 0.47 26.43 -26.01
N GLY A 362 0.96 27.51 -26.65
CA GLY A 362 0.13 28.58 -27.22
C GLY A 362 -0.84 28.18 -28.33
N ASP A 363 -0.54 27.14 -29.11
CA ASP A 363 -1.32 26.86 -30.33
C ASP A 363 -2.42 25.80 -30.11
N VAL A 364 -2.23 24.88 -29.15
CA VAL A 364 -3.23 23.86 -28.80
C VAL A 364 -4.37 24.47 -27.98
N VAL A 365 -4.08 25.48 -27.15
CA VAL A 365 -5.08 26.15 -26.31
C VAL A 365 -6.07 26.98 -27.15
N THR A 366 -5.61 27.55 -28.26
CA THR A 366 -6.48 28.29 -29.19
C THR A 366 -7.44 27.36 -29.94
N PHE A 367 -6.96 26.19 -30.36
CA PHE A 367 -7.78 25.14 -30.98
C PHE A 367 -8.80 24.52 -30.00
N LEU A 368 -8.38 24.23 -28.77
CA LEU A 368 -9.24 23.70 -27.71
C LEU A 368 -10.32 24.71 -27.27
N ARG A 369 -10.01 26.01 -27.28
CA ARG A 369 -10.98 27.08 -27.01
C ARG A 369 -12.06 27.19 -28.09
N PHE A 370 -11.78 26.84 -29.34
CA PHE A 370 -12.78 26.85 -30.42
C PHE A 370 -13.78 25.68 -30.30
N LEU A 371 -13.30 24.49 -29.91
CA LEU A 371 -14.15 23.31 -29.68
C LEU A 371 -15.03 23.44 -28.42
N LEU A 372 -14.62 24.22 -27.42
CA LEU A 372 -15.41 24.52 -26.23
C LEU A 372 -16.69 25.35 -26.51
N PHE A 373 -16.82 25.96 -27.69
CA PHE A 373 -18.04 26.66 -28.11
C PHE A 373 -19.08 25.77 -28.79
N LEU A 374 -18.79 24.47 -28.98
CA LEU A 374 -19.76 23.51 -29.48
C LEU A 374 -20.47 22.82 -28.29
N PRO A 375 -21.76 23.10 -28.03
CA PRO A 375 -22.46 22.69 -26.80
C PRO A 375 -22.72 21.18 -26.67
N PHE A 376 -22.19 20.35 -27.57
CA PHE A 376 -22.49 18.92 -27.69
C PHE A 376 -21.26 18.00 -27.56
N LEU A 377 -20.10 18.53 -27.15
CA LEU A 377 -18.86 17.76 -27.06
C LEU A 377 -18.19 17.89 -25.68
N VAL A 378 -17.81 16.73 -25.11
CA VAL A 378 -16.95 16.63 -23.92
C VAL A 378 -15.58 16.12 -24.35
N LEU A 379 -14.54 16.88 -24.03
CA LEU A 379 -13.21 16.69 -24.60
C LEU A 379 -12.32 15.86 -23.65
N HIS A 380 -11.74 14.76 -24.15
CA HIS A 380 -10.74 13.95 -23.43
C HIS A 380 -9.49 13.82 -24.32
N VAL A 381 -8.33 14.22 -23.81
CA VAL A 381 -7.05 14.15 -24.55
C VAL A 381 -6.24 12.97 -24.03
N HIS A 382 -5.81 12.06 -24.91
CA HIS A 382 -4.97 10.93 -24.53
C HIS A 382 -3.64 10.95 -25.31
N ARG A 383 -2.54 10.60 -24.63
CA ARG A 383 -1.24 10.36 -25.26
C ARG A 383 -0.96 8.85 -25.28
N GLY A 384 -0.80 8.26 -26.47
CA GLY A 384 -0.54 6.82 -26.65
C GLY A 384 0.63 6.57 -27.61
N ASN A 385 1.33 5.44 -27.45
CA ASN A 385 2.53 5.11 -28.23
C ASN A 385 2.17 4.46 -29.59
N TYR A 386 2.71 5.01 -30.69
CA TYR A 386 2.33 4.73 -32.09
C TYR A 386 2.38 3.26 -32.50
N SER A 387 3.38 2.52 -31.99
CA SER A 387 3.60 1.11 -32.32
C SER A 387 2.43 0.20 -31.94
N SER A 388 1.76 0.48 -30.82
CA SER A 388 0.68 -0.38 -30.31
C SER A 388 -0.63 -0.34 -31.11
N TRP A 389 -0.76 0.63 -32.02
CA TRP A 389 -1.98 0.89 -32.81
C TRP A 389 -1.85 0.45 -34.27
N ARG A 390 -0.65 0.51 -34.83
CA ARG A 390 -0.36 -0.03 -36.18
C ARG A 390 -0.56 -1.54 -36.23
N ASP A 391 -0.14 -2.26 -35.20
CA ASP A 391 -0.26 -3.72 -35.08
C ASP A 391 -1.72 -4.22 -34.96
N ARG A 392 -2.68 -3.31 -34.72
CA ARG A 392 -4.11 -3.63 -34.66
C ARG A 392 -4.87 -3.29 -35.95
N GLY A 393 -4.19 -2.82 -37.00
CA GLY A 393 -4.79 -2.55 -38.32
C GLY A 393 -5.71 -1.34 -38.38
N LEU A 394 -5.61 -0.40 -37.44
CA LEU A 394 -6.55 0.73 -37.26
C LEU A 394 -6.05 2.09 -37.81
N MET A 395 -5.01 2.11 -38.66
CA MET A 395 -4.49 3.34 -39.28
C MET A 395 -3.99 3.11 -40.72
N GLN A 396 -4.36 4.02 -41.64
CA GLN A 396 -3.64 4.34 -42.88
C GLN A 396 -3.11 5.79 -42.80
N GLU A 397 -2.11 6.14 -43.61
CA GLU A 397 -1.19 7.29 -43.44
C GLU A 397 -1.79 8.72 -43.50
N THR A 398 -3.11 8.90 -43.47
CA THR A 398 -3.78 10.22 -43.55
C THR A 398 -4.73 10.48 -42.38
N ALA A 399 -4.98 11.75 -42.06
CA ALA A 399 -5.84 12.18 -40.96
C ALA A 399 -7.30 11.76 -41.21
N GLU A 400 -7.71 10.61 -40.67
CA GLU A 400 -9.08 10.11 -40.77
C GLU A 400 -9.90 10.37 -39.51
N VAL A 401 -11.18 10.70 -39.71
CA VAL A 401 -12.18 10.79 -38.63
C VAL A 401 -12.89 9.45 -38.57
N VAL A 402 -12.61 8.66 -37.53
CA VAL A 402 -13.34 7.41 -37.30
C VAL A 402 -14.48 7.68 -36.33
N THR A 403 -15.71 7.39 -36.76
CA THR A 403 -16.88 7.53 -35.90
C THR A 403 -17.38 6.17 -35.44
N SER A 404 -17.62 6.04 -34.14
CA SER A 404 -18.42 4.95 -33.56
C SER A 404 -19.70 5.54 -32.95
N HIS A 405 -20.60 4.67 -32.48
CA HIS A 405 -21.88 5.07 -31.86
C HIS A 405 -21.70 6.01 -30.66
N SER A 406 -20.54 6.02 -29.99
CA SER A 406 -20.31 6.80 -28.77
C SER A 406 -19.09 7.74 -28.81
N TRP A 407 -18.22 7.61 -29.83
CA TRP A 407 -16.94 8.32 -29.87
C TRP A 407 -16.61 8.86 -31.27
N ILE A 408 -15.91 10.00 -31.29
CA ILE A 408 -15.17 10.49 -32.46
C ILE A 408 -13.70 10.47 -32.12
N ILE A 409 -12.90 9.83 -32.96
CA ILE A 409 -11.46 9.71 -32.78
C ILE A 409 -10.78 10.51 -33.90
N PHE A 410 -9.91 11.45 -33.50
CA PHE A 410 -9.12 12.28 -34.40
C PHE A 410 -7.66 11.89 -34.33
N PHE A 411 -7.06 11.72 -35.50
CA PHE A 411 -5.63 11.47 -35.64
C PHE A 411 -4.97 12.70 -36.27
N CYS A 412 -4.07 13.36 -35.54
CA CYS A 412 -3.30 14.47 -36.08
C CYS A 412 -1.84 14.05 -36.20
N ASN A 413 -1.32 14.11 -37.43
CA ASN A 413 0.08 13.82 -37.71
C ASN A 413 0.81 15.15 -37.86
N VAL A 414 1.35 15.66 -36.75
CA VAL A 414 2.29 16.79 -36.79
C VAL A 414 3.66 16.19 -36.54
N ASN A 415 4.55 16.37 -37.52
CA ASN A 415 5.84 15.71 -37.63
C ASN A 415 6.55 15.53 -36.26
N LEU A 416 6.95 14.27 -36.02
CA LEU A 416 7.75 13.71 -34.91
C LEU A 416 7.03 13.19 -33.66
N HIS A 417 5.74 13.43 -33.43
CA HIS A 417 4.98 12.69 -32.41
C HIS A 417 3.50 12.55 -32.79
N PRO A 418 2.99 11.34 -33.07
CA PRO A 418 1.57 11.14 -33.30
C PRO A 418 0.80 11.20 -31.98
N TRP A 419 -0.33 11.89 -32.01
CA TRP A 419 -1.20 12.17 -30.86
C TRP A 419 -2.64 12.09 -31.33
N CYS A 420 -3.49 11.57 -30.45
CA CYS A 420 -4.88 11.23 -30.76
C CYS A 420 -5.78 11.99 -29.80
N VAL A 421 -6.83 12.62 -30.34
CA VAL A 421 -7.87 13.26 -29.53
C VAL A 421 -9.14 12.41 -29.62
N CYS A 422 -9.66 11.97 -28.47
CA CYS A 422 -10.89 11.18 -28.41
C CYS A 422 -12.01 12.04 -27.82
N LEU A 423 -13.02 12.33 -28.62
CA LEU A 423 -14.17 13.12 -28.19
C LEU A 423 -15.35 12.19 -27.88
N LYS A 424 -15.90 12.33 -26.67
CA LYS A 424 -17.12 11.61 -26.28
C LYS A 424 -18.32 12.43 -26.73
N LYS A 425 -19.20 11.82 -27.53
CA LYS A 425 -20.46 12.46 -27.93
C LYS A 425 -21.41 12.46 -26.73
N SER A 426 -21.98 13.61 -26.38
CA SER A 426 -23.11 13.64 -25.42
C SER A 426 -24.44 13.27 -26.10
N THR A 427 -24.55 13.50 -27.42
CA THR A 427 -25.70 13.13 -28.27
C THR A 427 -25.25 12.75 -29.71
N PRO A 428 -26.08 12.03 -30.49
CA PRO A 428 -25.77 11.72 -31.89
C PRO A 428 -25.65 13.01 -32.73
N LEU A 429 -24.60 13.10 -33.55
CA LEU A 429 -24.36 14.26 -34.43
C LEU A 429 -25.02 14.09 -35.79
N THR A 430 -25.48 15.18 -36.38
CA THR A 430 -26.00 15.21 -37.75
C THR A 430 -24.87 15.23 -38.78
N VAL A 431 -25.17 14.84 -40.02
CA VAL A 431 -24.21 14.84 -41.14
C VAL A 431 -23.60 16.22 -41.36
N ASN A 432 -24.40 17.29 -41.26
CA ASN A 432 -23.92 18.67 -41.40
C ASN A 432 -22.94 19.07 -40.30
N GLN A 433 -23.18 18.64 -39.05
CA GLN A 433 -22.26 18.90 -37.94
C GLN A 433 -20.90 18.19 -38.15
N LEU A 434 -20.92 16.97 -38.69
CA LEU A 434 -19.69 16.25 -39.04
C LEU A 434 -18.91 16.95 -40.16
N VAL A 435 -19.59 17.51 -41.16
CA VAL A 435 -18.97 18.28 -42.25
C VAL A 435 -18.34 19.58 -41.74
N THR A 436 -19.02 20.32 -40.87
CA THR A 436 -18.48 21.55 -40.26
C THR A 436 -17.23 21.27 -39.41
N ILE A 437 -17.24 20.20 -38.62
CA ILE A 437 -16.07 19.77 -37.85
C ILE A 437 -14.92 19.40 -38.78
N LYS A 438 -15.19 18.68 -39.87
CA LYS A 438 -14.17 18.28 -40.85
C LYS A 438 -13.55 19.49 -41.58
N GLN A 439 -14.35 20.50 -41.94
CA GLN A 439 -13.86 21.72 -42.57
C GLN A 439 -13.01 22.59 -41.63
N ALA A 440 -13.37 22.69 -40.35
CA ALA A 440 -12.59 23.43 -39.36
C ALA A 440 -11.19 22.82 -39.14
N LEU A 441 -11.06 21.50 -39.30
CA LEU A 441 -9.80 20.76 -39.13
C LEU A 441 -8.83 20.96 -40.30
N THR A 442 -9.34 21.10 -41.53
CA THR A 442 -8.48 21.35 -42.71
C THR A 442 -7.85 22.75 -42.65
N VAL A 443 -8.50 23.70 -41.99
CA VAL A 443 -8.00 25.08 -41.84
C VAL A 443 -6.89 25.19 -40.78
N SER A 444 -6.86 24.31 -39.77
CA SER A 444 -5.83 24.36 -38.71
C SER A 444 -4.55 23.58 -39.04
N GLN A 445 -4.44 23.00 -40.24
CA GLN A 445 -3.25 22.27 -40.70
C GLN A 445 -2.29 23.13 -41.56
N ASN A 446 -2.67 24.37 -41.92
CA ASN A 446 -1.81 25.30 -42.68
C ASN A 446 -1.20 26.38 -41.79
#